data_AF-E7G5D1-F1
#
_entry.id   AF-E7G5D1-F1
#
_cell.length_a   1.000
_cell.length_b   1.000
_cell.length_c   1.000
_cell.angle_alpha   90.00
_cell.angle_beta   90.00
_cell.angle_gamma   90.00
#
_symmetry.space_group_name_H-M   'P 1'
#
loop_
_entity.id
_entity.type
_entity.pdbx_description
1 polymer ?
#
loop_
_entity_poly.entity_id
_entity_poly.type
_entity_poly.pdbx_seq_one_letter_code
_entity_poly.pdbx_strand_id
1 'polypeptide(L)'
;MQTYLLCRGLVKIHDKTLPSHILKHSMEKKVTIKDLQIQRISLKPTLGEKICSQQYHFDLKPQNMELGFSVKDETLFLDTKGTSTLLNTPHKPLKALKLSYDQELYIREKLVGTESIQPIIIVEDLRLLQSPISVEIVAQFFTHKNFYLVQTP
;
A
#
# COMPACT_ATOMS: atom_id res chain seq x y z
N MET A 1 -0.86 19.38 -15.22
CA MET A 1 -0.68 18.12 -14.44
C MET A 1 0.25 18.42 -13.29
N GLN A 2 -0.25 18.41 -12.05
CA GLN A 2 0.58 18.55 -10.85
C GLN A 2 1.17 17.17 -10.53
N THR A 3 2.49 17.09 -10.37
CA THR A 3 3.18 15.86 -9.97
C THR A 3 3.64 16.04 -8.53
N TYR A 4 3.50 14.97 -7.76
CA TYR A 4 3.72 15.03 -6.34
C TYR A 4 4.75 13.96 -5.93
N LEU A 5 5.71 14.35 -5.09
CA LEU A 5 6.71 13.43 -4.54
C LEU A 5 6.35 13.11 -3.09
N LEU A 6 6.38 11.82 -2.72
CA LEU A 6 6.44 11.44 -1.31
C LEU A 6 7.83 11.81 -0.78
N CYS A 7 7.89 12.78 0.14
CA CYS A 7 9.15 13.17 0.76
C CYS A 7 9.44 12.33 2.01
N ARG A 8 8.41 12.07 2.82
CA ARG A 8 8.53 11.30 4.06
C ARG A 8 7.19 10.73 4.48
N GLY A 9 7.19 9.50 4.97
CA GLY A 9 6.05 8.91 5.66
C GLY A 9 6.49 8.31 7.00
N LEU A 10 5.61 8.38 7.99
CA LEU A 10 5.88 7.99 9.35
C LEU A 10 4.62 7.39 9.96
N VAL A 11 4.75 6.16 10.46
CA VAL A 11 3.69 5.50 11.23
C VAL A 11 4.20 5.35 12.64
N LYS A 12 3.40 5.78 13.61
CA LYS A 12 3.72 5.71 15.03
C LYS A 12 2.62 4.96 15.77
N ILE A 13 3.05 4.14 16.72
CA ILE A 13 2.18 3.55 17.73
C ILE A 13 2.61 4.14 19.06
N HIS A 14 1.72 4.91 19.69
CA HIS A 14 2.10 5.79 20.80
C HIS A 14 3.30 6.68 20.39
N ASP A 15 4.44 6.54 21.08
CA ASP A 15 5.67 7.30 20.80
C ASP A 15 6.70 6.55 19.95
N LYS A 16 6.43 5.31 19.56
CA LYS A 16 7.37 4.47 18.80
C LYS A 16 7.07 4.50 17.31
N THR A 17 8.10 4.76 16.51
CA THR A 17 8.02 4.61 15.06
C THR A 17 7.90 3.14 14.68
N LEU A 18 6.88 2.81 13.91
CA LEU A 18 6.68 1.49 13.33
C LEU A 18 7.35 1.45 11.94
N PRO A 19 8.30 0.52 11.71
CA PRO A 19 8.81 0.25 10.38
C PRO A 19 7.66 -0.06 9.42
N SER A 20 7.61 0.65 8.30
CA SER A 20 6.53 0.53 7.32
C SER A 20 7.00 0.93 5.93
N HIS A 21 6.33 0.40 4.92
CA HIS A 21 6.47 0.79 3.53
C HIS A 21 5.13 1.37 3.06
N ILE A 22 5.12 2.63 2.59
CA ILE A 22 3.88 3.37 2.36
C ILE A 22 3.67 3.56 0.86
N LEU A 23 2.63 2.92 0.32
CA LEU A 23 2.17 3.13 -1.05
C LEU A 23 1.15 4.25 -1.07
N LYS A 24 1.47 5.38 -1.70
CA LYS A 24 0.53 6.49 -1.85
C LYS A 24 0.70 7.26 -3.16
N HIS A 25 -0.42 7.78 -3.65
CA HIS A 25 -0.43 8.87 -4.63
C HIS A 25 -0.53 10.19 -3.86
N SER A 26 0.54 10.47 -3.12
CA SER A 26 1.10 11.81 -2.98
C SER A 26 0.33 12.96 -2.31
N MET A 27 -0.79 12.74 -1.62
CA MET A 27 -1.34 13.77 -0.72
C MET A 27 -0.69 13.73 0.67
N GLU A 28 -0.52 14.90 1.30
CA GLU A 28 -0.17 14.99 2.71
C GLU A 28 -1.31 14.47 3.59
N LYS A 29 -0.96 13.85 4.72
CA LYS A 29 -1.94 13.28 5.65
C LYS A 29 -1.39 13.29 7.06
N LYS A 30 -2.16 13.78 8.03
CA LYS A 30 -1.85 13.66 9.44
C LYS A 30 -3.10 13.28 10.22
N VAL A 31 -3.09 12.10 10.82
CA VAL A 31 -4.28 11.49 11.40
C VAL A 31 -3.92 10.57 12.54
N THR A 32 -4.77 10.57 13.57
CA THR A 32 -4.76 9.54 14.62
C THR A 32 -5.95 8.62 14.42
N ILE A 33 -5.64 7.35 14.19
CA ILE A 33 -6.56 6.23 14.05
C ILE A 33 -6.76 5.64 15.44
N LYS A 34 -7.95 5.83 16.00
CA LYS A 34 -8.33 5.27 17.31
C LYS A 34 -8.89 3.86 17.18
N ASP A 35 -9.59 3.60 16.09
CA ASP A 35 -10.23 2.31 15.84
C ASP A 35 -9.71 1.75 14.51
N LEU A 36 -8.79 0.78 14.61
CA LEU A 36 -8.34 -0.02 13.48
C LEU A 36 -9.12 -1.33 13.50
N GLN A 37 -9.71 -1.70 12.38
CA GLN A 37 -10.36 -3.00 12.22
C GLN A 37 -9.48 -3.90 11.36
N ILE A 38 -9.17 -5.09 11.85
CA ILE A 38 -8.55 -6.15 11.05
C ILE A 38 -9.66 -7.07 10.58
N GLN A 39 -9.81 -7.21 9.27
CA GLN A 39 -10.81 -8.07 8.67
C GLN A 39 -10.19 -9.02 7.67
N ARG A 40 -10.72 -10.25 7.63
CA ARG A 40 -10.43 -11.21 6.58
C ARG A 40 -11.31 -10.91 5.38
N ILE A 41 -10.68 -10.62 4.26
CA ILE A 41 -11.35 -10.31 3.00
C ILE A 41 -11.09 -11.40 1.95
N SER A 42 -12.00 -11.47 0.97
CA SER A 42 -11.83 -12.30 -0.22
C SER A 42 -11.74 -11.40 -1.44
N LEU A 43 -10.55 -11.33 -2.04
CA LEU A 43 -10.31 -10.55 -3.25
C LEU A 43 -10.82 -11.31 -4.46
N LYS A 44 -11.76 -10.67 -5.16
CA LYS A 44 -12.24 -11.16 -6.45
C LYS A 44 -11.18 -10.90 -7.52
N PRO A 45 -11.15 -11.71 -8.59
CA PRO A 45 -10.23 -11.44 -9.68
C PRO A 45 -10.55 -10.13 -10.40
N THR A 46 -9.50 -9.45 -10.88
CA THR A 46 -9.63 -8.21 -11.67
C THR A 46 -10.23 -8.52 -13.04
N LEU A 47 -10.64 -7.47 -13.78
CA LEU A 47 -11.09 -7.64 -15.15
C LEU A 47 -9.99 -8.25 -16.04
N GLY A 48 -8.76 -7.74 -15.91
CA GLY A 48 -7.61 -8.25 -16.65
C GLY A 48 -7.36 -9.74 -16.38
N GLU A 49 -7.43 -10.16 -15.12
CA GLU A 49 -7.30 -11.58 -14.75
C GLU A 49 -8.40 -12.42 -15.39
N LYS A 50 -9.67 -11.98 -15.32
CA LYS A 50 -10.81 -12.71 -15.90
C LYS A 50 -10.68 -12.88 -17.41
N ILE A 51 -10.26 -11.84 -18.13
CA ILE A 51 -10.02 -11.90 -19.58
C ILE A 51 -8.91 -12.92 -19.87
N CYS A 52 -7.82 -12.85 -19.11
CA CYS A 52 -6.69 -13.76 -19.25
C CYS A 52 -7.10 -15.22 -18.98
N SER A 53 -7.88 -15.46 -17.93
CA SER A 53 -8.34 -16.81 -17.57
C SER A 53 -9.28 -17.42 -18.59
N GLN A 54 -10.13 -16.59 -19.21
CA GLN A 54 -10.97 -17.01 -20.34
C GLN A 54 -10.14 -17.35 -21.57
N GLN A 55 -9.13 -16.55 -21.88
CA GLN A 55 -8.26 -16.75 -23.04
C GLN A 55 -7.37 -18.00 -22.91
N TYR A 56 -6.84 -18.28 -21.72
CA TYR A 56 -5.92 -19.39 -21.47
C TYR A 56 -6.57 -20.59 -20.76
N HIS A 57 -7.91 -20.59 -20.64
CA HIS A 57 -8.71 -21.70 -20.10
C HIS A 57 -8.26 -22.22 -18.73
N PHE A 58 -8.09 -21.33 -17.77
CA PHE A 58 -7.78 -21.70 -16.39
C PHE A 58 -8.75 -21.08 -15.39
N ASP A 59 -8.86 -21.69 -14.21
CA ASP A 59 -9.74 -21.22 -13.14
C ASP A 59 -9.04 -20.22 -12.23
N LEU A 60 -9.67 -19.06 -12.03
CA LEU A 60 -9.25 -18.09 -11.04
C LEU A 60 -9.86 -18.40 -9.69
N LYS A 61 -9.01 -18.56 -8.68
CA LYS A 61 -9.46 -18.74 -7.29
C LYS A 61 -9.45 -17.39 -6.56
N PRO A 62 -10.47 -17.09 -5.75
CA PRO A 62 -10.44 -15.94 -4.86
C PRO A 62 -9.23 -16.01 -3.92
N GLN A 63 -8.57 -14.89 -3.70
CA GLN A 63 -7.47 -14.80 -2.75
C GLN A 63 -8.01 -14.30 -1.41
N ASN A 64 -7.75 -15.05 -0.34
CA ASN A 64 -8.20 -14.68 1.00
C ASN A 64 -7.01 -14.13 1.81
N MET A 65 -7.20 -12.99 2.46
CA MET A 65 -6.17 -12.35 3.27
C MET A 65 -6.76 -11.47 4.36
N GLU A 66 -5.93 -11.08 5.32
CA GLU A 66 -6.28 -10.09 6.33
C GLU A 66 -5.85 -8.70 5.88
N LEU A 67 -6.67 -7.70 6.17
CA LEU A 67 -6.37 -6.29 5.98
C LEU A 67 -6.74 -5.52 7.24
N GLY A 68 -5.87 -4.61 7.65
CA GLY A 68 -6.26 -3.55 8.57
C GLY A 68 -6.89 -2.40 7.78
N PHE A 69 -7.97 -1.83 8.27
CA PHE A 69 -8.51 -0.60 7.69
C PHE A 69 -9.00 0.34 8.78
N SER A 70 -8.84 1.63 8.54
CA SER A 70 -9.45 2.66 9.37
C SER A 70 -10.73 3.16 8.72
N VAL A 71 -11.85 3.02 9.43
CA VAL A 71 -13.15 3.56 8.99
C VAL A 71 -13.13 5.09 8.92
N LYS A 72 -12.28 5.73 9.74
CA LYS A 72 -12.26 7.18 9.88
C LYS A 72 -11.70 7.90 8.65
N ASP A 73 -10.66 7.33 8.05
CA ASP A 73 -9.87 8.02 7.02
C ASP A 73 -9.46 7.12 5.85
N GLU A 74 -10.04 5.92 5.79
CA GLU A 74 -9.86 4.93 4.74
C GLU A 74 -8.40 4.48 4.53
N THR A 75 -7.53 4.68 5.52
CA THR A 75 -6.17 4.13 5.47
C THR A 75 -6.23 2.61 5.53
N LEU A 76 -5.54 1.95 4.61
CA LEU A 76 -5.37 0.51 4.60
C LEU A 76 -4.01 0.10 5.16
N PHE A 77 -4.00 -1.03 5.84
CA PHE A 77 -2.82 -1.70 6.33
C PHE A 77 -2.77 -3.12 5.76
N LEU A 78 -1.60 -3.48 5.23
CA LEU A 78 -1.31 -4.79 4.66
C LEU A 78 -0.07 -5.33 5.37
N ASP A 79 0.00 -6.62 5.69
CA ASP A 79 1.25 -7.21 6.16
C ASP A 79 2.11 -7.77 5.01
N THR A 80 3.35 -8.10 5.33
CA THR A 80 4.27 -8.73 4.37
C THR A 80 3.74 -10.07 3.83
N LYS A 81 3.01 -10.82 4.66
CA LYS A 81 2.35 -12.08 4.26
C LYS A 81 1.26 -11.81 3.22
N GLY A 82 0.40 -10.84 3.46
CA GLY A 82 -0.62 -10.40 2.53
C GLY A 82 -0.01 -9.91 1.22
N THR A 83 1.07 -9.13 1.29
CA THR A 83 1.80 -8.67 0.10
C THR A 83 2.30 -9.85 -0.75
N SER A 84 2.92 -10.85 -0.11
CA SER A 84 3.38 -12.07 -0.81
C SER A 84 2.24 -12.89 -1.40
N THR A 85 1.09 -12.94 -0.72
CA THR A 85 -0.13 -13.62 -1.20
C THR A 85 -0.71 -12.93 -2.43
N LEU A 86 -0.81 -11.59 -2.40
CA LEU A 86 -1.28 -10.78 -3.52
C LEU A 86 -0.41 -10.96 -4.76
N LEU A 87 0.90 -10.82 -4.58
CA LEU A 87 1.87 -10.86 -5.69
C LEU A 87 2.20 -12.28 -6.15
N ASN A 88 1.71 -13.30 -5.45
CA ASN A 88 2.11 -14.70 -5.65
C ASN A 88 3.64 -14.86 -5.66
N THR A 89 4.31 -14.27 -4.67
CA THR A 89 5.78 -14.30 -4.52
C THR A 89 6.17 -14.92 -3.18
N PRO A 90 7.43 -15.39 -3.03
CA PRO A 90 7.92 -15.84 -1.72
C PRO A 90 7.82 -14.74 -0.67
N HIS A 91 7.40 -15.12 0.54
CA HIS A 91 7.34 -14.20 1.68
C HIS A 91 8.73 -13.64 1.98
N LYS A 92 8.77 -12.32 2.22
CA LYS A 92 9.98 -11.58 2.59
C LYS A 92 9.67 -10.72 3.82
N PRO A 93 10.59 -10.63 4.79
CA PRO A 93 10.43 -9.70 5.90
C PRO A 93 10.46 -8.26 5.38
N LEU A 94 9.86 -7.32 6.10
CA LEU A 94 9.66 -5.94 5.66
C LEU A 94 10.98 -5.26 5.28
N LYS A 95 12.06 -5.52 6.03
CA LYS A 95 13.41 -5.00 5.74
C LYS A 95 13.98 -5.44 4.39
N ALA A 96 13.50 -6.56 3.86
CA ALA A 96 13.93 -7.14 2.58
C ALA A 96 12.86 -6.99 1.49
N LEU A 97 11.72 -6.39 1.81
CA LEU A 97 10.65 -6.13 0.86
C LEU A 97 11.08 -5.00 -0.07
N LYS A 98 11.28 -5.34 -1.34
CA LYS A 98 11.53 -4.40 -2.43
C LYS A 98 10.46 -4.63 -3.47
N LEU A 99 9.54 -3.67 -3.58
CA LEU A 99 8.50 -3.69 -4.59
C LEU A 99 8.99 -2.93 -5.82
N SER A 100 8.74 -3.48 -7.01
CA SER A 100 8.82 -2.68 -8.23
C SER A 100 7.59 -1.79 -8.33
N TYR A 101 7.68 -0.72 -9.11
CA TYR A 101 6.55 0.18 -9.34
C TYR A 101 5.31 -0.56 -9.86
N ASP A 102 5.48 -1.52 -10.77
CA ASP A 102 4.36 -2.34 -11.28
C ASP A 102 3.71 -3.19 -10.19
N GLN A 103 4.48 -3.69 -9.22
CA GLN A 103 3.95 -4.42 -8.07
C GLN A 103 3.15 -3.49 -7.15
N GLU A 104 3.63 -2.27 -6.93
CA GLU A 104 2.90 -1.26 -6.15
C GLU A 104 1.57 -0.89 -6.81
N LEU A 105 1.57 -0.69 -8.14
CA LEU A 105 0.36 -0.43 -8.92
C LEU A 105 -0.63 -1.60 -8.85
N TYR A 106 -0.14 -2.83 -9.01
CA TYR A 106 -0.99 -4.02 -8.92
C TYR A 106 -1.63 -4.18 -7.54
N ILE A 107 -0.87 -3.99 -6.45
CA ILE A 107 -1.41 -4.01 -5.09
C ILE A 107 -2.50 -2.95 -4.93
N ARG A 108 -2.27 -1.73 -5.45
CA ARG A 108 -3.26 -0.65 -5.42
C ARG A 108 -4.53 -1.02 -6.18
N GLU A 109 -4.40 -1.42 -7.44
CA GLU A 109 -5.54 -1.86 -8.27
C GLU A 109 -6.37 -2.92 -7.54
N LYS A 110 -5.70 -3.90 -6.94
CA LYS A 110 -6.33 -5.02 -6.22
C LYS A 110 -7.09 -4.61 -4.97
N LEU A 111 -6.54 -3.69 -4.18
CA LEU A 111 -7.09 -3.36 -2.86
C LEU A 111 -8.08 -2.20 -2.90
N VAL A 112 -7.80 -1.18 -3.72
CA VAL A 112 -8.53 0.10 -3.69
C VAL A 112 -8.93 0.60 -5.08
N GLY A 113 -8.47 -0.05 -6.15
CA GLY A 113 -8.65 0.41 -7.52
C GLY A 113 -7.60 1.43 -7.97
N THR A 114 -7.42 1.56 -9.28
CA THR A 114 -6.35 2.37 -9.90
C THR A 114 -6.44 3.86 -9.57
N GLU A 115 -7.66 4.39 -9.47
CA GLU A 115 -7.92 5.81 -9.23
C GLU A 115 -7.92 6.19 -7.75
N SER A 116 -7.77 5.22 -6.85
CA SER A 116 -7.82 5.51 -5.43
C SER A 116 -6.54 6.18 -4.94
N ILE A 117 -6.74 7.28 -4.20
CA ILE A 117 -5.70 8.04 -3.51
C ILE A 117 -5.44 7.53 -2.09
N GLN A 118 -6.16 6.49 -1.65
CA GLN A 118 -6.04 5.98 -0.28
C GLN A 118 -4.61 5.44 -0.04
N PRO A 119 -3.99 5.78 1.11
CA PRO A 119 -2.70 5.25 1.46
C PRO A 119 -2.82 3.77 1.86
N ILE A 120 -1.91 2.95 1.37
CA ILE A 120 -1.72 1.56 1.79
C ILE A 120 -0.40 1.49 2.54
N ILE A 121 -0.47 1.09 3.80
CA ILE A 121 0.68 1.01 4.70
C ILE A 121 1.03 -0.47 4.87
N ILE A 122 2.18 -0.88 4.34
CA ILE A 122 2.69 -2.22 4.50
C ILE A 122 3.52 -2.30 5.78
N VAL A 123 3.20 -3.24 6.65
CA VAL A 123 3.89 -3.50 7.93
C VAL A 123 4.40 -4.93 7.98
N GLU A 124 5.26 -5.26 8.95
CA GLU A 124 5.74 -6.64 9.11
C GLU A 124 4.57 -7.61 9.34
N ASP A 125 3.69 -7.25 10.28
CA ASP A 125 2.56 -8.05 10.75
C ASP A 125 1.44 -7.14 11.27
N LEU A 126 0.19 -7.40 10.90
CA LEU A 126 -0.98 -6.61 11.32
C LEU A 126 -1.20 -6.67 12.84
N ARG A 127 -0.76 -7.74 13.52
CA ARG A 127 -0.91 -7.91 14.98
C ARG A 127 -0.07 -6.92 15.78
N LEU A 128 0.93 -6.30 15.15
CA LEU A 128 1.72 -5.24 15.77
C LEU A 128 0.95 -3.92 15.87
N LEU A 129 -0.16 -3.79 15.16
CA LEU A 129 -0.97 -2.59 15.12
C LEU A 129 -1.86 -2.52 16.37
N GLN A 130 -1.42 -1.75 17.35
CA GLN A 130 -2.19 -1.44 18.56
C GLN A 130 -2.66 0.00 18.47
N SER A 131 -3.98 0.20 18.54
CA SER A 131 -4.55 1.54 18.60
C SER A 131 -4.20 2.26 19.90
N PRO A 132 -4.01 3.59 19.88
CA PRO A 132 -4.12 4.47 18.72
C PRO A 132 -2.85 4.49 17.84
N ILE A 133 -3.07 4.51 16.53
CA ILE A 133 -2.01 4.59 15.51
C ILE A 133 -2.00 6.00 14.95
N SER A 134 -0.86 6.67 14.99
CA SER A 134 -0.67 7.97 14.36
C SER A 134 0.02 7.77 13.01
N VAL A 135 -0.63 8.24 11.95
CA VAL A 135 -0.12 8.21 10.59
C VAL A 135 0.17 9.64 10.17
N GLU A 136 1.42 9.91 9.83
CA GLU A 136 1.89 11.19 9.32
C GLU A 136 2.62 10.97 8.01
N ILE A 137 2.12 11.61 6.96
CA ILE A 137 2.62 11.48 5.62
C ILE A 137 2.82 12.89 5.07
N VAL A 138 4.06 13.23 4.74
CA VAL A 138 4.45 14.53 4.20
C VAL A 138 4.72 14.36 2.71
N ALA A 139 4.01 15.14 1.90
CA ALA A 139 4.22 15.20 0.45
C ALA A 139 4.67 16.62 0.07
N GLN A 140 5.52 16.72 -0.95
CA GLN A 140 5.87 18.02 -1.52
C GLN A 140 5.34 18.10 -2.95
N PHE A 141 4.74 19.25 -3.24
CA PHE A 141 4.19 19.59 -4.55
C PHE A 141 5.31 20.14 -5.44
N PHE A 142 5.38 19.67 -6.69
CA PHE A 142 6.24 20.26 -7.70
C PHE A 142 5.41 20.67 -8.92
N THR A 143 5.55 21.93 -9.31
CA THR A 143 4.88 22.52 -10.49
C THR A 143 5.66 22.32 -11.79
N HIS A 144 6.94 21.92 -11.74
CA HIS A 144 7.82 21.87 -12.91
C HIS A 144 8.32 20.44 -13.22
N LYS A 145 8.32 20.09 -14.51
CA LYS A 145 8.58 18.74 -15.07
C LYS A 145 10.04 18.45 -15.45
N ASN A 146 11.00 19.31 -15.11
CA ASN A 146 12.37 19.13 -15.60
C ASN A 146 13.29 18.61 -14.48
N PHE A 147 13.38 17.29 -14.38
CA PHE A 147 14.52 16.66 -13.71
C PHE A 147 15.67 16.61 -14.72
N TYR A 148 16.62 17.54 -14.63
CA TYR A 148 17.91 17.35 -15.26
C TYR A 148 18.73 16.45 -14.34
N LEU A 149 19.08 15.25 -14.81
CA LEU A 149 20.19 14.49 -14.25
C LEU A 149 21.46 15.31 -14.50
N VAL A 150 21.86 16.11 -13.53
CA VAL A 150 23.16 16.78 -13.56
C VAL A 150 24.19 15.70 -13.28
N GLN A 151 24.77 15.12 -14.32
CA GLN A 151 25.99 14.34 -14.18
C GLN A 151 27.06 15.29 -13.65
N THR A 152 27.51 15.04 -12.43
CA THR A 152 28.63 15.77 -11.83
C THR A 152 29.92 15.27 -12.53
N PRO A 153 30.84 16.17 -12.91
CA PRO A 153 32.08 15.84 -13.62
C PRO A 153 33.05 14.99 -12.79
#